data_AF-A0A7S2N931-F1
#
_entry.id   AF-A0A7S2N931-F1
#
_cell.length_a   1.000
_cell.length_b   1.000
_cell.length_c   1.000
_cell.angle_alpha   90.00
_cell.angle_beta   90.00
_cell.angle_gamma   90.00
#
_symmetry.space_group_name_H-M   'P 1'
#
loop_
_entity.id
_entity.type
_entity.pdbx_description
1 polymer ?
#
loop_
_entity_poly.entity_id
_entity_poly.type
_entity_poly.pdbx_seq_one_letter_code
_entity_poly.pdbx_strand_id
1 'polypeptide(L)'
;LKPVRLKPSPPLPSAGGGGRPALALMRLYNSDVVDDERCYASGADEEEEFEEELEAEPCRSFFDLRQRMLVGMDQMSAFQLAALGSVRKLRTNPKGSVLYGELEDALGRYFRLLDADMQKFASLHETLRDAADKQEPSAQRRAASARGVRLSSAVREALAQAHGILTEAMRDIAVVLLACGEMQRRALDLKVAAQRAISDAREGGAPVVSFSKFADFLEEALAVCDQLRRKHEELHQQRIRAMAGAAEARSA
;
A
#
# COMPACT_ATOMS: atom_id res chain seq x y z
N LEU A 1 43.07 55.38 25.21
CA LEU A 1 42.04 54.63 24.46
C LEU A 1 42.09 55.12 23.02
N LYS A 2 42.65 54.32 22.10
CA LYS A 2 42.81 54.68 20.68
C LYS A 2 41.52 54.35 19.92
N PRO A 3 41.08 55.18 18.96
CA PRO A 3 39.85 54.93 18.20
C PRO A 3 40.05 53.81 17.16
N VAL A 4 39.17 52.82 17.20
CA VAL A 4 39.08 51.72 16.22
C VAL A 4 38.48 52.27 14.93
N ARG A 5 39.28 52.34 13.86
CA ARG A 5 38.81 52.67 12.50
C ARG A 5 38.07 51.47 11.90
N LEU A 6 36.79 51.66 11.63
CA LEU A 6 35.95 50.74 10.86
C LEU A 6 36.40 50.72 9.39
N LYS A 7 36.55 49.52 8.80
CA LYS A 7 36.82 49.33 7.38
C LYS A 7 35.55 49.63 6.55
N PRO A 8 35.65 50.29 5.39
CA PRO A 8 34.51 50.51 4.51
C PRO A 8 34.09 49.21 3.79
N SER A 9 32.77 49.05 3.67
CA SER A 9 32.10 47.96 2.95
C SER A 9 32.42 47.98 1.44
N PRO A 10 32.49 46.81 0.78
CA PRO A 10 32.65 46.74 -0.67
C PRO A 10 31.38 47.19 -1.41
N PRO A 11 31.51 47.73 -2.65
CA PRO A 11 30.39 48.26 -3.41
C PRO A 11 29.48 47.16 -3.97
N LEU A 12 28.19 47.47 -4.07
CA LEU A 12 27.19 46.70 -4.81
C LEU A 12 27.48 46.75 -6.32
N PRO A 13 27.36 45.63 -7.06
CA PRO A 13 27.41 45.67 -8.52
C PRO A 13 26.14 46.31 -9.08
N SER A 14 26.35 47.38 -9.86
CA SER A 14 25.34 48.07 -10.67
C SER A 14 24.81 47.15 -11.77
N ALA A 15 23.50 47.28 -12.02
CA ALA A 15 22.73 46.60 -13.04
C ALA A 15 23.19 46.93 -14.47
N GLY A 16 23.05 45.94 -15.36
CA GLY A 16 23.06 46.16 -16.81
C GLY A 16 23.05 44.85 -17.60
N GLY A 17 21.99 44.60 -18.36
CA GLY A 17 22.02 43.73 -19.54
C GLY A 17 21.09 42.52 -19.48
N GLY A 18 20.04 42.55 -20.28
CA GLY A 18 19.00 41.53 -20.40
C GLY A 18 19.48 40.14 -20.86
N GLY A 19 18.63 39.14 -20.62
CA GLY A 19 18.74 37.82 -21.21
C GLY A 19 18.26 36.70 -20.29
N ARG A 20 16.97 36.36 -20.38
CA ARG A 20 16.49 35.00 -20.02
C ARG A 20 17.31 34.01 -20.85
N PRO A 21 17.77 32.86 -20.30
CA PRO A 21 16.87 31.72 -20.12
C PRO A 21 17.24 30.80 -18.94
N ALA A 22 16.45 30.81 -17.85
CA ALA A 22 16.51 29.78 -16.81
C ALA A 22 15.47 28.64 -17.03
N LEU A 23 14.81 28.60 -18.20
CA LEU A 23 13.86 27.54 -18.59
C LEU A 23 14.51 26.40 -19.38
N ALA A 24 15.83 26.45 -19.62
CA ALA A 24 16.53 25.44 -20.42
C ALA A 24 17.07 24.25 -19.60
N LEU A 25 17.06 24.31 -18.27
CA LEU A 25 17.62 23.24 -17.42
C LEU A 25 16.58 22.22 -16.90
N MET A 26 15.31 22.36 -17.29
CA MET A 26 14.21 21.46 -16.92
C MET A 26 13.67 20.66 -18.13
N ARG A 27 14.53 20.43 -19.15
CA ARG A 27 14.23 19.61 -20.34
C ARG A 27 15.14 18.38 -20.49
N LEU A 28 15.91 18.01 -19.46
CA LEU A 28 16.94 16.96 -19.54
C LEU A 28 16.61 15.66 -18.77
N TYR A 29 15.34 15.37 -18.50
CA TYR A 29 14.95 14.10 -17.86
C TYR A 29 13.83 13.34 -18.61
N ASN A 30 13.75 13.49 -19.93
CA ASN A 30 12.90 12.68 -20.81
C ASN A 30 13.68 12.25 -22.07
N SER A 31 14.89 11.72 -21.90
CA SER A 31 15.57 10.94 -22.94
C SER A 31 15.65 9.52 -22.44
N ASP A 32 14.61 8.73 -22.74
CA ASP A 32 14.61 7.26 -22.87
C ASP A 32 13.16 6.76 -22.99
N VAL A 33 12.43 7.25 -23.99
CA VAL A 33 11.38 6.46 -24.64
C VAL A 33 11.50 6.75 -26.12
N VAL A 34 11.95 5.73 -26.83
CA VAL A 34 12.29 5.73 -28.24
C VAL A 34 11.05 6.04 -29.08
N ASP A 35 11.23 6.94 -30.05
CA ASP A 35 10.37 7.14 -31.19
C ASP A 35 10.01 5.80 -31.85
N ASP A 36 8.73 5.54 -32.07
CA ASP A 36 8.31 4.89 -33.31
C ASP A 36 6.91 5.38 -33.72
N GLU A 37 6.92 6.06 -34.87
CA GLU A 37 5.91 6.10 -35.92
C GLU A 37 4.58 6.82 -35.67
N ARG A 38 4.65 8.12 -35.95
CA ARG A 38 3.55 8.91 -36.53
C ARG A 38 3.14 8.34 -37.89
N CYS A 39 1.86 8.07 -38.07
CA CYS A 39 1.18 8.16 -39.36
C CYS A 39 -0.08 9.01 -39.20
N TYR A 40 -0.01 10.24 -39.74
CA TYR A 40 -1.12 11.17 -39.90
C TYR A 40 -1.68 11.06 -41.33
N ALA A 41 -2.99 11.04 -41.47
CA ALA A 41 -3.75 11.61 -42.60
C ALA A 41 -5.20 11.79 -42.10
N SER A 42 -5.61 12.97 -41.61
CA SER A 42 -6.05 14.18 -42.34
C SER A 42 -7.36 13.98 -43.11
N GLY A 43 -8.41 14.70 -42.70
CA GLY A 43 -9.64 14.87 -43.49
C GLY A 43 -10.76 15.65 -42.79
N ALA A 44 -10.81 16.96 -43.10
CA ALA A 44 -12.01 17.78 -43.34
C ALA A 44 -12.89 18.29 -42.16
N ASP A 45 -12.98 19.63 -42.14
CA ASP A 45 -14.20 20.46 -42.08
C ASP A 45 -15.06 20.42 -40.80
N GLU A 46 -15.06 21.51 -40.01
CA GLU A 46 -15.97 22.66 -40.15
C GLU A 46 -15.78 23.64 -38.96
N GLU A 47 -15.96 24.92 -39.26
CA GLU A 47 -15.84 26.06 -38.35
C GLU A 47 -17.03 26.10 -37.37
N GLU A 48 -16.76 26.07 -36.06
CA GLU A 48 -17.63 26.71 -35.07
C GLU A 48 -16.76 27.51 -34.09
N GLU A 49 -17.00 28.82 -34.08
CA GLU A 49 -16.55 29.75 -33.05
C GLU A 49 -17.00 29.26 -31.68
N PHE A 50 -16.08 28.68 -30.92
CA PHE A 50 -16.16 28.57 -29.47
C PHE A 50 -14.98 29.34 -28.87
N GLU A 51 -15.07 30.67 -28.88
CA GLU A 51 -14.35 31.52 -27.94
C GLU A 51 -15.03 31.37 -26.57
N GLU A 52 -14.83 30.23 -25.91
CA GLU A 52 -15.14 30.06 -24.49
C GLU A 52 -13.86 29.58 -23.81
N GLU A 53 -13.12 30.54 -23.26
CA GLU A 53 -12.28 30.43 -22.07
C GLU A 53 -11.78 29.01 -21.73
N LEU A 54 -10.95 28.44 -22.60
CA LEU A 54 -9.90 27.52 -22.17
C LEU A 54 -8.81 28.35 -21.51
N GLU A 55 -9.12 28.95 -20.35
CA GLU A 55 -8.15 29.02 -19.28
C GLU A 55 -7.76 27.56 -19.01
N ALA A 56 -6.75 27.10 -19.73
CA ALA A 56 -6.08 25.85 -19.45
C ALA A 56 -5.64 25.94 -17.99
N GLU A 57 -6.44 25.34 -17.08
CA GLU A 57 -6.06 25.14 -15.69
C GLU A 57 -4.60 24.64 -15.71
N PRO A 58 -3.62 25.45 -15.26
CA PRO A 58 -2.21 25.07 -15.39
C PRO A 58 -1.85 23.90 -14.47
N CYS A 59 -2.83 23.33 -13.80
CA CYS A 59 -2.75 22.26 -12.84
C CYS A 59 -3.89 21.27 -13.05
N ARG A 60 -4.06 20.72 -14.27
CA ARG A 60 -4.43 19.29 -14.34
C ARG A 60 -3.35 18.55 -13.58
N SER A 61 -3.58 18.39 -12.27
CA SER A 61 -2.55 18.00 -11.34
C SER A 61 -1.98 16.68 -11.84
N PHE A 62 -0.66 16.52 -11.77
CA PHE A 62 0.03 15.28 -12.14
C PHE A 62 -0.59 14.02 -11.49
N PHE A 63 -1.37 14.25 -10.43
CA PHE A 63 -2.18 13.29 -9.70
C PHE A 63 -3.34 12.71 -10.52
N ASP A 64 -4.04 13.52 -11.30
CA ASP A 64 -5.24 13.13 -12.04
C ASP A 64 -4.88 12.16 -13.19
N LEU A 65 -3.68 12.31 -13.75
CA LEU A 65 -3.10 11.38 -14.71
C LEU A 65 -2.67 10.06 -14.06
N ARG A 66 -2.07 10.11 -12.86
CA ARG A 66 -1.68 8.90 -12.12
C ARG A 66 -2.89 8.12 -11.62
N GLN A 67 -3.92 8.78 -11.10
CA GLN A 67 -5.13 8.09 -10.63
C GLN A 67 -5.79 7.30 -11.75
N ARG A 68 -5.85 7.85 -12.98
CA ARG A 68 -6.33 7.13 -14.17
C ARG A 68 -5.44 5.94 -14.55
N MET A 69 -4.11 6.09 -14.46
CA MET A 69 -3.18 4.97 -14.71
C MET A 69 -3.28 3.82 -13.68
N LEU A 70 -3.75 4.11 -12.46
CA LEU A 70 -3.91 3.10 -11.42
C LEU A 70 -5.26 2.36 -11.50
N VAL A 71 -6.17 2.77 -12.39
CA VAL A 71 -7.44 2.07 -12.61
C VAL A 71 -7.16 0.74 -13.33
N GLY A 72 -7.65 -0.36 -12.77
CA GLY A 72 -7.45 -1.71 -13.32
C GLY A 72 -6.17 -2.41 -12.86
N MET A 73 -5.31 -1.74 -12.08
CA MET A 73 -4.19 -2.38 -11.41
C MET A 73 -4.65 -3.24 -10.22
N ASP A 74 -3.85 -4.25 -9.89
CA ASP A 74 -4.06 -4.98 -8.64
C ASP A 74 -3.86 -4.04 -7.43
N GLN A 75 -4.62 -4.31 -6.37
CA GLN A 75 -4.66 -3.43 -5.19
C GLN A 75 -3.28 -3.25 -4.54
N MET A 76 -2.44 -4.29 -4.57
CA MET A 76 -1.08 -4.26 -4.01
C MET A 76 -0.19 -3.32 -4.80
N SER A 77 -0.07 -3.49 -6.12
CA SER A 77 0.77 -2.63 -6.96
C SER A 77 0.27 -1.19 -6.93
N ALA A 78 -1.04 -0.98 -6.94
CA ALA A 78 -1.63 0.35 -6.85
C ALA A 78 -1.31 1.03 -5.50
N PHE A 79 -1.37 0.30 -4.39
CA PHE A 79 -0.93 0.81 -3.08
C PHE A 79 0.58 1.07 -3.06
N GLN A 80 1.41 0.14 -3.52
CA GLN A 80 2.86 0.28 -3.54
C GLN A 80 3.32 1.53 -4.28
N LEU A 81 2.79 1.77 -5.48
CA LEU A 81 3.11 2.96 -6.26
C LEU A 81 2.69 4.26 -5.56
N ALA A 82 1.49 4.29 -4.97
CA ALA A 82 1.00 5.44 -4.22
C ALA A 82 1.85 5.70 -2.96
N ALA A 83 2.14 4.65 -2.18
CA ALA A 83 2.90 4.72 -0.95
C ALA A 83 4.36 5.13 -1.19
N LEU A 84 5.06 4.50 -2.14
CA LEU A 84 6.44 4.86 -2.47
C LEU A 84 6.53 6.28 -3.04
N GLY A 85 5.57 6.67 -3.88
CA GLY A 85 5.46 8.04 -4.38
C GLY A 85 5.31 9.06 -3.25
N SER A 86 4.43 8.77 -2.29
CA SER A 86 4.21 9.60 -1.11
C SER A 86 5.42 9.63 -0.19
N VAL A 87 6.01 8.49 0.17
CA VAL A 87 7.22 8.40 1.02
C VAL A 87 8.35 9.21 0.40
N ARG A 88 8.63 9.03 -0.91
CA ARG A 88 9.67 9.79 -1.60
C ARG A 88 9.43 11.29 -1.46
N LYS A 89 8.21 11.78 -1.72
CA LYS A 89 7.87 13.20 -1.59
C LYS A 89 8.04 13.71 -0.15
N LEU A 90 7.53 12.97 0.84
CA LEU A 90 7.62 13.32 2.26
C LEU A 90 9.07 13.39 2.75
N ARG A 91 9.94 12.51 2.25
CA ARG A 91 11.36 12.44 2.64
C ARG A 91 12.23 13.46 1.91
N THR A 92 12.00 13.71 0.62
CA THR A 92 12.88 14.54 -0.21
C THR A 92 12.43 15.99 -0.36
N ASN A 93 11.21 16.34 0.05
CA ASN A 93 10.68 17.68 -0.13
C ASN A 93 10.32 18.35 1.23
N PRO A 94 11.31 18.83 1.99
CA PRO A 94 11.06 19.49 3.27
C PRO A 94 10.39 20.86 3.13
N LYS A 95 10.31 21.43 1.91
CA LYS A 95 9.76 22.77 1.64
C LYS A 95 8.50 22.78 0.78
N GLY A 96 8.25 21.71 0.01
CA GLY A 96 7.03 21.57 -0.79
C GLY A 96 5.96 20.88 0.02
N SER A 97 4.74 21.39 -0.06
CA SER A 97 3.58 20.75 0.55
C SER A 97 3.30 19.42 -0.15
N VAL A 98 3.29 18.33 0.62
CA VAL A 98 2.55 17.14 0.18
C VAL A 98 1.08 17.47 0.37
N LEU A 99 0.31 17.41 -0.73
CA LEU A 99 -1.12 17.68 -0.64
C LEU A 99 -1.75 16.58 0.22
N TYR A 100 -2.54 16.98 1.20
CA TYR A 100 -3.22 16.04 2.10
C TYR A 100 -4.04 14.98 1.34
N GLY A 101 -4.62 15.36 0.19
CA GLY A 101 -5.34 14.44 -0.69
C GLY A 101 -4.49 13.27 -1.23
N GLU A 102 -3.18 13.45 -1.43
CA GLU A 102 -2.31 12.35 -1.87
C GLU A 102 -2.07 11.33 -0.75
N LEU A 103 -1.95 11.81 0.48
CA LEU A 103 -1.84 10.96 1.67
C LEU A 103 -3.15 10.23 1.92
N GLU A 104 -4.27 10.92 1.76
CA GLU A 104 -5.59 10.33 1.91
C GLU A 104 -5.84 9.23 0.86
N ASP A 105 -5.42 9.43 -0.40
CA ASP A 105 -5.51 8.39 -1.43
C ASP A 105 -4.63 7.18 -1.09
N ALA A 106 -3.38 7.39 -0.67
CA ALA A 106 -2.49 6.30 -0.27
C ALA A 106 -3.04 5.50 0.93
N LEU A 107 -3.56 6.18 1.96
CA LEU A 107 -4.22 5.54 3.10
C LEU A 107 -5.51 4.84 2.69
N GLY A 108 -6.32 5.43 1.81
CA GLY A 108 -7.54 4.82 1.30
C GLY A 108 -7.26 3.53 0.52
N ARG A 109 -6.17 3.50 -0.26
CA ARG A 109 -5.70 2.27 -0.92
C ARG A 109 -5.22 1.23 0.08
N TYR A 110 -4.48 1.65 1.11
CA TYR A 110 -4.04 0.77 2.18
C TYR A 110 -5.22 0.09 2.89
N PHE A 111 -6.26 0.84 3.28
CA PHE A 111 -7.44 0.27 3.93
C PHE A 111 -8.12 -0.78 3.06
N ARG A 112 -8.38 -0.48 1.78
CA ARG A 112 -9.01 -1.44 0.85
C ARG A 112 -8.19 -2.72 0.69
N LEU A 113 -6.87 -2.57 0.59
CA LEU A 113 -5.96 -3.70 0.48
C LEU A 113 -5.97 -4.55 1.76
N LEU A 114 -5.90 -3.90 2.91
CA LEU A 114 -5.91 -4.57 4.21
C LEU A 114 -7.23 -5.30 4.47
N ASP A 115 -8.37 -4.71 4.10
CA ASP A 115 -9.68 -5.36 4.16
C ASP A 115 -9.73 -6.61 3.27
N ALA A 116 -9.18 -6.52 2.06
CA ALA A 116 -9.09 -7.67 1.16
C ALA A 116 -8.21 -8.78 1.75
N ASP A 117 -7.09 -8.44 2.39
CA ASP A 117 -6.22 -9.41 3.04
C ASP A 117 -6.87 -10.03 4.28
N MET A 118 -7.55 -9.24 5.11
CA MET A 118 -8.34 -9.74 6.24
C MET A 118 -9.41 -10.74 5.77
N GLN A 119 -10.08 -10.46 4.65
CA GLN A 119 -11.08 -11.37 4.09
C GLN A 119 -10.46 -12.68 3.57
N LYS A 120 -9.26 -12.64 2.98
CA LYS A 120 -8.52 -13.85 2.60
C LYS A 120 -8.17 -14.69 3.82
N PHE A 121 -7.68 -14.06 4.88
CA PHE A 121 -7.35 -14.74 6.14
C PHE A 121 -8.58 -15.33 6.82
N ALA A 122 -9.71 -14.62 6.86
CA ALA A 122 -10.97 -15.15 7.36
C ALA A 122 -11.44 -16.36 6.53
N SER A 123 -11.37 -16.28 5.20
CA SER A 123 -11.69 -17.40 4.32
C SER A 123 -10.77 -18.60 4.55
N LEU A 124 -9.47 -18.37 4.72
CA LEU A 124 -8.49 -19.42 5.01
C LEU A 124 -8.78 -20.08 6.36
N HIS A 125 -9.13 -19.30 7.39
CA HIS A 125 -9.53 -19.79 8.70
C HIS A 125 -10.70 -20.76 8.60
N GLU A 126 -11.77 -20.41 7.87
CA GLU A 126 -12.90 -21.34 7.64
C GLU A 126 -12.45 -22.62 6.94
N THR A 127 -11.58 -22.54 5.93
CA THR A 127 -11.08 -23.77 5.28
C THR A 127 -10.20 -24.63 6.18
N LEU A 128 -9.45 -24.02 7.10
CA LEU A 128 -8.63 -24.73 8.10
C LEU A 128 -9.52 -25.40 9.13
N ARG A 129 -10.56 -24.72 9.58
CA ARG A 129 -11.57 -25.24 10.50
C ARG A 129 -12.28 -26.45 9.90
N ASP A 130 -12.79 -26.32 8.68
CA ASP A 130 -13.42 -27.43 7.94
C ASP A 130 -12.47 -28.62 7.75
N ALA A 131 -11.18 -28.35 7.55
CA ALA A 131 -10.17 -29.39 7.45
C ALA A 131 -9.93 -30.07 8.81
N ALA A 132 -9.84 -29.31 9.90
CA ALA A 132 -9.62 -29.83 11.25
C ALA A 132 -10.80 -30.70 11.71
N ASP A 133 -12.03 -30.24 11.49
CA ASP A 133 -13.25 -30.97 11.83
C ASP A 133 -13.35 -32.33 11.11
N LYS A 134 -12.78 -32.45 9.90
CA LYS A 134 -12.67 -33.71 9.14
C LYS A 134 -11.61 -34.67 9.66
N GLN A 135 -10.62 -34.17 10.43
CA GLN A 135 -9.59 -35.01 11.07
C GLN A 135 -9.98 -35.43 12.48
N GLU A 136 -11.00 -34.82 13.08
CA GLU A 136 -11.45 -35.10 14.44
C GLU A 136 -11.96 -36.56 14.54
N PRO A 137 -11.34 -37.41 15.39
CA PRO A 137 -11.63 -38.83 15.45
C PRO A 137 -13.03 -39.16 15.96
N SER A 138 -13.76 -38.20 16.54
CA SER A 138 -15.15 -38.39 16.99
C SER A 138 -16.14 -38.51 15.82
N ALA A 139 -15.91 -37.79 14.71
CA ALA A 139 -16.67 -37.94 13.47
C ALA A 139 -16.44 -39.33 12.83
N GLN A 140 -15.19 -39.81 12.89
CA GLN A 140 -14.82 -41.14 12.40
C GLN A 140 -15.27 -42.28 13.31
N ARG A 141 -15.40 -42.09 14.62
CA ARG A 141 -15.98 -43.09 15.54
C ARG A 141 -17.46 -43.37 15.25
N ARG A 142 -18.24 -42.35 14.85
CA ARG A 142 -19.65 -42.54 14.46
C ARG A 142 -19.79 -43.35 13.17
N ALA A 143 -18.86 -43.20 12.22
CA ALA A 143 -18.84 -43.99 10.98
C ALA A 143 -18.20 -45.39 11.16
N ALA A 144 -17.14 -45.52 11.96
CA ALA A 144 -16.44 -46.79 12.23
C ALA A 144 -17.19 -47.69 13.23
N SER A 145 -18.12 -47.15 14.03
CA SER A 145 -19.04 -47.99 14.82
C SER A 145 -20.00 -48.81 13.96
N ALA A 146 -20.16 -48.48 12.66
CA ALA A 146 -20.98 -49.24 11.71
C ALA A 146 -20.19 -50.30 10.91
N ARG A 147 -18.85 -50.23 10.90
CA ARG A 147 -17.94 -51.24 10.31
C ARG A 147 -16.67 -51.25 11.14
N GLY A 148 -16.46 -52.29 11.95
CA GLY A 148 -15.43 -52.39 13.00
C GLY A 148 -13.96 -52.31 12.56
N VAL A 149 -13.55 -51.25 11.88
CA VAL A 149 -12.16 -50.97 11.49
C VAL A 149 -11.46 -50.32 12.67
N ARG A 150 -10.62 -51.08 13.36
CA ARG A 150 -9.67 -50.54 14.35
C ARG A 150 -8.56 -49.81 13.58
N LEU A 151 -8.55 -48.48 13.63
CA LEU A 151 -7.42 -47.69 13.12
C LEU A 151 -6.14 -48.05 13.90
N SER A 152 -5.02 -48.23 13.18
CA SER A 152 -3.73 -48.48 13.80
C SER A 152 -3.28 -47.28 14.65
N SER A 153 -2.34 -47.48 15.58
CA SER A 153 -1.81 -46.38 16.40
C SER A 153 -1.18 -45.28 15.52
N ALA A 154 -0.41 -45.70 14.51
CA ALA A 154 0.27 -44.80 13.58
C ALA A 154 -0.71 -43.88 12.83
N VAL A 155 -1.85 -44.41 12.37
CA VAL A 155 -2.87 -43.60 11.69
C VAL A 155 -3.52 -42.60 12.64
N ARG A 156 -3.80 -43.00 13.89
CA ARG A 156 -4.35 -42.08 14.90
C ARG A 156 -3.37 -40.96 15.26
N GLU A 157 -2.09 -41.27 15.38
CA GLU A 157 -1.04 -40.30 15.66
C GLU A 157 -0.88 -39.30 14.50
N ALA A 158 -0.86 -39.76 13.25
CA ALA A 158 -0.78 -38.89 12.08
C ALA A 158 -2.00 -37.94 11.95
N LEU A 159 -3.21 -38.44 12.21
CA LEU A 159 -4.42 -37.59 12.22
C LEU A 159 -4.39 -36.55 13.34
N ALA A 160 -3.91 -36.92 14.54
CA ALA A 160 -3.76 -35.99 15.65
C ALA A 160 -2.70 -34.91 15.36
N GLN A 161 -1.59 -35.27 14.71
CA GLN A 161 -0.57 -34.31 14.27
C GLN A 161 -1.13 -33.34 13.23
N ALA A 162 -1.83 -33.84 12.20
CA ALA A 162 -2.48 -32.99 11.21
C ALA A 162 -3.48 -32.02 11.83
N HIS A 163 -4.31 -32.50 12.77
CA HIS A 163 -5.24 -31.65 13.52
C HIS A 163 -4.51 -30.57 14.34
N GLY A 164 -3.40 -30.93 14.99
CA GLY A 164 -2.55 -30.00 15.73
C GLY A 164 -2.03 -28.85 14.84
N ILE A 165 -1.47 -29.18 13.67
CA ILE A 165 -0.97 -28.20 12.70
C ILE A 165 -2.09 -27.25 12.24
N LEU A 166 -3.27 -27.78 11.91
CA LEU A 166 -4.41 -26.97 11.46
C LEU A 166 -4.90 -26.03 12.58
N THR A 167 -4.90 -26.49 13.83
CA THR A 167 -5.30 -25.68 14.99
C THR A 167 -4.31 -24.56 15.26
N GLU A 168 -3.01 -24.83 15.15
CA GLU A 168 -1.96 -23.82 15.29
C GLU A 168 -2.05 -22.77 14.18
N ALA A 169 -2.27 -23.19 12.93
CA ALA A 169 -2.48 -22.30 11.80
C ALA A 169 -3.68 -21.35 12.01
N MET A 170 -4.79 -21.83 12.60
CA MET A 170 -5.93 -20.97 12.94
C MET A 170 -5.58 -19.92 14.00
N ARG A 171 -4.77 -20.27 15.00
CA ARG A 171 -4.28 -19.31 16.00
C ARG A 171 -3.40 -18.23 15.38
N ASP A 172 -2.51 -18.62 14.48
CA ASP A 172 -1.69 -17.68 13.72
C ASP A 172 -2.54 -16.68 12.92
N ILE A 173 -3.62 -17.14 12.29
CA ILE A 173 -4.56 -16.26 11.59
C ILE A 173 -5.20 -15.26 12.56
N ALA A 174 -5.61 -15.69 13.75
CA ALA A 174 -6.19 -14.77 14.74
C ALA A 174 -5.20 -13.67 15.15
N VAL A 175 -3.91 -14.01 15.34
CA VAL A 175 -2.85 -13.03 15.61
C VAL A 175 -2.69 -12.04 14.45
N VAL A 176 -2.71 -12.55 13.21
CA VAL A 176 -2.62 -11.70 12.02
C VAL A 176 -3.80 -10.72 11.94
N LEU A 177 -5.03 -11.19 12.16
CA LEU A 177 -6.22 -10.32 12.12
C LEU A 177 -6.18 -9.23 13.20
N LEU A 178 -5.67 -9.54 14.40
CA LEU A 178 -5.45 -8.55 15.45
C LEU A 178 -4.43 -7.49 14.99
N ALA A 179 -3.31 -7.90 14.41
CA ALA A 179 -2.30 -6.97 13.89
C ALA A 179 -2.85 -6.07 12.77
N CYS A 180 -3.68 -6.61 11.87
CA CYS A 180 -4.38 -5.82 10.86
C CYS A 180 -5.27 -4.75 11.51
N GLY A 181 -6.05 -5.11 12.54
CA GLY A 181 -6.90 -4.16 13.26
C GLY A 181 -6.10 -3.05 13.96
N GLU A 182 -4.94 -3.37 14.53
CA GLU A 182 -4.04 -2.37 15.12
C GLU A 182 -3.51 -1.39 14.08
N MET A 183 -3.14 -1.88 12.90
CA MET A 183 -2.68 -1.04 11.80
C MET A 183 -3.80 -0.14 11.26
N GLN A 184 -5.03 -0.64 11.14
CA GLN A 184 -6.19 0.18 10.79
C GLN A 184 -6.41 1.31 11.79
N ARG A 185 -6.34 1.01 13.09
CA ARG A 185 -6.46 2.02 14.15
C ARG A 185 -5.38 3.10 14.01
N ARG A 186 -4.12 2.71 13.83
CA ARG A 186 -3.00 3.65 13.66
C ARG A 186 -3.18 4.55 12.43
N ALA A 187 -3.63 3.99 11.32
CA ALA A 187 -3.93 4.74 10.11
C ALA A 187 -5.05 5.78 10.34
N LEU A 188 -6.11 5.41 11.07
CA LEU A 188 -7.20 6.31 11.43
C LEU A 188 -6.74 7.42 12.37
N ASP A 189 -5.93 7.10 13.38
CA ASP A 189 -5.38 8.08 14.32
C ASP A 189 -4.53 9.13 13.60
N LEU A 190 -3.70 8.70 12.63
CA LEU A 190 -2.93 9.60 11.77
C LEU A 190 -3.84 10.49 10.92
N LYS A 191 -4.90 9.92 10.33
CA LYS A 191 -5.86 10.68 9.51
C LYS A 191 -6.56 11.75 10.34
N VAL A 192 -7.09 11.38 11.52
CA VAL A 192 -7.79 12.30 12.43
C VAL A 192 -6.85 13.38 12.95
N ALA A 193 -5.62 13.02 13.33
CA ALA A 193 -4.63 14.00 13.78
C ALA A 193 -4.31 15.04 12.70
N ALA A 194 -4.18 14.63 11.44
CA ALA A 194 -3.96 15.55 10.34
C ALA A 194 -5.19 16.43 10.05
N GLN A 195 -6.41 15.87 10.10
CA GLN A 195 -7.63 16.66 9.94
C GLN A 195 -7.74 17.75 11.02
N ARG A 196 -7.48 17.41 12.28
CA ARG A 196 -7.46 18.38 13.38
C ARG A 196 -6.42 19.48 13.16
N ALA A 197 -5.20 19.11 12.77
CA ALA A 197 -4.14 20.08 12.49
C ALA A 197 -4.48 21.01 11.30
N ILE A 198 -5.26 20.53 10.32
CA ILE A 198 -5.80 21.35 9.23
C ILE A 198 -6.89 22.30 9.73
N SER A 199 -7.83 21.79 10.52
CA SER A 199 -8.92 22.61 11.09
C SER A 199 -8.42 23.68 12.07
N ASP A 200 -7.37 23.40 12.83
CA ASP A 200 -6.78 24.32 13.81
C ASP A 200 -5.85 25.36 13.17
N ALA A 201 -5.48 25.18 11.90
CA ALA A 201 -4.68 26.14 11.16
C ALA A 201 -5.50 27.42 10.92
N ARG A 202 -5.11 28.52 11.57
CA ARG A 202 -5.73 29.84 11.37
C ARG A 202 -5.72 30.23 9.89
N GLU A 203 -6.72 31.00 9.46
CA GLU A 203 -6.80 31.55 8.09
C GLU A 203 -5.45 32.14 7.65
N GLY A 204 -4.82 31.49 6.66
CA GLY A 204 -3.53 31.89 6.08
C GLY A 204 -2.29 31.18 6.64
N GLY A 205 -2.40 30.35 7.67
CA GLY A 205 -1.31 29.51 8.18
C GLY A 205 -1.29 28.13 7.52
N ALA A 206 -0.14 27.68 7.02
CA ALA A 206 0.01 26.30 6.56
C ALA A 206 -0.10 25.33 7.76
N PRO A 207 -0.89 24.25 7.66
CA PRO A 207 -1.08 23.32 8.77
C PRO A 207 0.24 22.62 9.12
N VAL A 208 0.58 22.61 10.41
CA VAL A 208 1.81 22.00 10.93
C VAL A 208 1.57 20.49 11.11
N VAL A 209 1.36 19.78 10.01
CA VAL A 209 1.32 18.32 10.03
C VAL A 209 2.75 17.80 9.94
N SER A 210 3.17 16.99 10.92
CA SER A 210 4.43 16.27 10.85
C SER A 210 4.32 15.14 9.81
N PHE A 211 4.72 15.48 8.59
CA PHE A 211 4.72 14.60 7.42
C PHE A 211 5.68 13.39 7.56
N SER A 212 6.65 13.45 8.46
CA SER A 212 7.54 12.32 8.76
C SER A 212 6.79 11.12 9.32
N LYS A 213 5.79 11.34 10.19
CA LYS A 213 4.97 10.24 10.76
C LYS A 213 4.21 9.48 9.69
N PHE A 214 3.75 10.17 8.63
CA PHE A 214 3.11 9.53 7.50
C PHE A 214 4.09 8.69 6.67
N ALA A 215 5.31 9.18 6.48
CA ALA A 215 6.33 8.42 5.76
C ALA A 215 6.71 7.14 6.53
N ASP A 216 6.97 7.26 7.83
CA ASP A 216 7.30 6.12 8.70
C ASP A 216 6.16 5.09 8.69
N PHE A 217 4.90 5.54 8.78
CA PHE A 217 3.74 4.68 8.70
C PHE A 217 3.61 3.98 7.33
N LEU A 218 3.79 4.69 6.22
CA LEU A 218 3.66 4.10 4.89
C LEU A 218 4.76 3.06 4.60
N GLU A 219 5.99 3.30 5.08
CA GLU A 219 7.09 2.34 5.00
C GLU A 219 6.76 1.07 5.80
N GLU A 220 6.24 1.22 7.02
CA GLU A 220 5.79 0.09 7.83
C GLU A 220 4.61 -0.65 7.18
N ALA A 221 3.62 0.07 6.65
CA ALA A 221 2.45 -0.50 5.99
C ALA A 221 2.85 -1.35 4.77
N LEU A 222 3.83 -0.91 3.98
CA LEU A 222 4.40 -1.69 2.88
C LEU A 222 5.03 -2.99 3.38
N ALA A 223 5.86 -2.92 4.43
CA ALA A 223 6.48 -4.08 5.02
C ALA A 223 5.44 -5.08 5.57
N VAL A 224 4.38 -4.57 6.21
CA VAL A 224 3.27 -5.39 6.71
C VAL A 224 2.55 -6.10 5.58
N CYS A 225 2.21 -5.41 4.48
CA CYS A 225 1.54 -6.06 3.35
C CYS A 225 2.37 -7.20 2.74
N ASP A 226 3.69 -7.03 2.63
CA ASP A 226 4.58 -8.10 2.18
C ASP A 226 4.60 -9.28 3.17
N GLN A 227 4.62 -9.01 4.47
CA GLN A 227 4.55 -10.04 5.51
C GLN A 227 3.22 -10.80 5.48
N LEU A 228 2.09 -10.10 5.33
CA LEU A 228 0.76 -10.70 5.25
C LEU A 228 0.67 -11.68 4.08
N ARG A 229 1.17 -11.30 2.90
CA ARG A 229 1.21 -12.20 1.75
C ARG A 229 2.01 -13.48 2.02
N ARG A 230 3.24 -13.33 2.52
CA ARG A 230 4.11 -14.48 2.84
C ARG A 230 3.45 -15.39 3.88
N LYS A 231 2.84 -14.81 4.91
CA LYS A 231 2.18 -15.57 5.97
C LYS A 231 0.94 -16.29 5.45
N HIS A 232 0.17 -15.68 4.55
CA HIS A 232 -0.95 -16.34 3.90
C HIS A 232 -0.49 -17.56 3.08
N GLU A 233 0.57 -17.42 2.28
CA GLU A 233 1.15 -18.52 1.50
C GLU A 233 1.68 -19.64 2.41
N GLU A 234 2.38 -19.29 3.49
CA GLU A 234 2.88 -20.24 4.50
C GLU A 234 1.75 -21.07 5.12
N LEU A 235 0.69 -20.41 5.61
CA LEU A 235 -0.45 -21.07 6.24
C LEU A 235 -1.23 -21.94 5.25
N HIS A 236 -1.33 -21.50 3.99
CA HIS A 236 -1.91 -22.30 2.92
C HIS A 236 -1.10 -23.59 2.67
N GLN A 237 0.23 -23.49 2.65
CA GLN A 237 1.11 -24.65 2.51
C GLN A 237 1.06 -25.58 3.71
N GLN A 238 0.94 -25.04 4.94
CA GLN A 238 0.75 -25.84 6.15
C GLN A 238 -0.54 -26.67 6.06
N ARG A 239 -1.65 -26.07 5.59
CA ARG A 239 -2.90 -26.79 5.33
C ARG A 239 -2.70 -27.96 4.36
N ILE A 240 -2.05 -27.71 3.22
CA ILE A 240 -1.82 -28.75 2.21
C ILE A 240 -1.01 -29.91 2.80
N ARG A 241 0.08 -29.60 3.52
CA ARG A 241 0.94 -30.61 4.16
C ARG A 241 0.19 -31.43 5.21
N ALA A 242 -0.60 -30.79 6.07
CA ALA A 242 -1.41 -31.47 7.07
C ALA A 242 -2.44 -32.42 6.43
N MET A 243 -3.11 -31.97 5.36
CA MET A 243 -4.08 -32.78 4.63
C MET A 243 -3.45 -33.94 3.86
N ALA A 244 -2.27 -33.72 3.25
CA ALA A 244 -1.53 -34.77 2.56
C ALA A 244 -1.08 -35.87 3.54
N GLY A 245 -0.48 -35.50 4.66
CA GLY A 245 -0.07 -36.48 5.69
C GLY A 245 -1.25 -37.26 6.27
N ALA A 246 -2.39 -36.60 6.48
CA ALA A 246 -3.61 -37.28 6.91
C ALA A 246 -4.18 -38.24 5.85
N ALA A 247 -4.10 -37.90 4.56
CA ALA A 247 -4.56 -38.75 3.47
C ALA A 247 -3.65 -39.97 3.29
N GLU A 248 -2.33 -39.78 3.30
CA GLU A 248 -1.34 -40.85 3.24
C GLU A 248 -1.54 -41.86 4.38
N ALA A 249 -1.72 -41.37 5.62
CA ALA A 249 -1.97 -42.22 6.77
C ALA A 249 -3.28 -43.03 6.65
N ARG A 250 -4.32 -42.50 5.99
CA ARG A 250 -5.56 -43.26 5.75
C ARG A 250 -5.43 -44.33 4.67
N SER A 251 -4.45 -44.17 3.77
CA SER A 251 -4.21 -45.08 2.64
C SER A 251 -3.23 -46.22 2.95
N ALA A 252 -2.45 -46.09 4.03
CA ALA A 252 -1.52 -47.09 4.56
C ALA A 252 -2.21 -48.12 5.44
#